data_AF-A0A9D3P4T4-F1
#
_entry.id   AF-A0A9D3P4T4-F1
#
_cell.length_a   1.000
_cell.length_b   1.000
_cell.length_c   1.000
_cell.angle_alpha   90.00
_cell.angle_beta   90.00
_cell.angle_gamma   90.00
#
_symmetry.space_group_name_H-M   'P 1'
#
loop_
_entity.id
_entity.type
_entity.pdbx_description
1 polymer ?
#
loop_
_entity_poly.entity_id
_entity_poly.type
_entity_poly.pdbx_seq_one_letter_code
_entity_poly.pdbx_strand_id
1 'polypeptide(L)'
;MQSPTLTRISPNSVVSPGEVLQFTCTTPSPTCISVDFSLYKTGTLIKNQTAETTTTFTLTVDESHQGQYTCDYSYRESNSTSSRSNSITITVVNLQRPKISFSAADGWSHYRPEGPEMIKGYGFSIICSTEPQYQGGFFHLGFSGSNITRTQSAVNHSAVFLFPEADFDHQGNYRCTYEVNVSSRTFTSTPTEPLFVTVKVYLPPYIGIGVTAGLLLILVPVIICFMKKQKRRKFQRDKNNDSQCAKNTYEFPQAEIETDGEDVYENAETIFCQKDDSENLDNDYINFEADEERSDANVVYINVDAVEQRRKMDNDYEDAEIYANCVE
;
A
#
# COMPACT_ATOMS: atom_id res chain seq x y z
N MET A 1 -41.34 2.51 53.78
CA MET A 1 -40.54 3.75 53.57
C MET A 1 -40.84 4.28 52.17
N GLN A 2 -40.70 5.58 51.94
CA GLN A 2 -40.76 6.16 50.59
C GLN A 2 -39.45 5.89 49.82
N SER A 3 -39.50 5.88 48.48
CA SER A 3 -38.32 5.72 47.62
C SER A 3 -37.39 6.94 47.68
N PRO A 4 -36.06 6.75 47.73
CA PRO A 4 -35.11 7.85 47.56
C PRO A 4 -35.13 8.37 46.12
N THR A 5 -34.69 9.61 45.93
CA THR A 5 -34.46 10.16 44.59
C THR A 5 -33.00 9.96 44.21
N LEU A 6 -32.75 9.41 43.02
CA LEU A 6 -31.42 9.31 42.43
C LEU A 6 -31.29 10.39 41.34
N THR A 7 -30.28 11.24 41.47
CA THR A 7 -29.92 12.27 40.49
C THR A 7 -28.51 12.06 39.99
N ARG A 8 -28.19 12.59 38.81
CA ARG A 8 -26.85 12.57 38.22
C ARG A 8 -26.30 14.00 38.26
N ILE A 9 -25.14 14.20 38.87
CA ILE A 9 -24.44 15.49 38.88
C ILE A 9 -23.67 15.69 37.56
N SER A 10 -23.09 14.63 37.01
CA SER A 10 -22.34 14.73 35.75
C SER A 10 -23.27 15.17 34.59
N PRO A 11 -22.81 16.06 33.69
CA PRO A 11 -23.69 16.64 32.67
C PRO A 11 -24.22 15.60 31.67
N ASN A 12 -23.42 14.57 31.36
CA ASN A 12 -23.71 13.60 30.29
C ASN A 12 -24.16 12.23 30.83
N SER A 13 -25.11 11.59 30.14
CA SER A 13 -25.45 10.16 30.31
C SER A 13 -24.51 9.25 29.50
N VAL A 14 -23.89 9.80 28.47
CA VAL A 14 -23.01 9.10 27.53
C VAL A 14 -21.58 9.58 27.78
N VAL A 15 -20.71 8.64 28.14
CA VAL A 15 -19.39 8.91 28.69
C VAL A 15 -18.34 7.97 28.09
N SER A 16 -17.08 8.38 28.11
CA SER A 16 -15.93 7.53 27.72
C SER A 16 -15.22 6.98 28.96
N PRO A 17 -14.46 5.86 28.83
CA PRO A 17 -13.55 5.41 29.87
C PRO A 17 -12.62 6.53 30.37
N GLY A 18 -12.33 6.53 31.67
CA GLY A 18 -11.53 7.56 32.36
C GLY A 18 -12.30 8.80 32.80
N GLU A 19 -13.54 9.03 32.34
CA GLU A 19 -14.39 10.11 32.87
C GLU A 19 -14.88 9.81 34.30
N VAL A 20 -15.44 10.82 34.97
CA VAL A 20 -15.99 10.68 36.32
C VAL A 20 -17.51 10.81 36.28
N LEU A 21 -18.21 9.76 36.71
CA LEU A 21 -19.65 9.79 36.98
C LEU A 21 -19.88 10.12 38.45
N GLN A 22 -20.88 10.96 38.70
CA GLN A 22 -21.33 11.30 40.04
C GLN A 22 -22.84 11.21 40.13
N PHE A 23 -23.30 10.41 41.09
CA PHE A 23 -24.72 10.25 41.41
C PHE A 23 -25.00 10.72 42.83
N THR A 24 -26.05 11.50 43.02
CA THR A 24 -26.52 11.92 44.35
C THR A 24 -27.81 11.17 44.66
N CYS A 25 -27.83 10.48 45.80
CA CYS A 25 -28.99 9.75 46.29
C CYS A 25 -29.48 10.40 47.59
N THR A 26 -30.76 10.75 47.62
CA THR A 26 -31.37 11.60 48.66
C THR A 26 -32.62 10.94 49.22
N THR A 27 -32.77 10.90 50.55
CA THR A 27 -34.02 10.47 51.18
C THR A 27 -35.09 11.56 51.05
N PRO A 28 -36.38 11.20 50.84
CA PRO A 28 -37.47 12.17 50.74
C PRO A 28 -37.92 12.70 52.10
N SER A 29 -37.34 12.19 53.19
CA SER A 29 -37.57 12.65 54.55
C SER A 29 -36.22 12.73 55.25
N PRO A 30 -35.64 13.93 55.43
CA PRO A 30 -34.35 14.08 56.07
C PRO A 30 -34.45 13.71 57.56
N THR A 31 -33.61 12.77 58.00
CA THR A 31 -33.53 12.32 59.39
C THR A 31 -32.20 12.70 60.01
N CYS A 32 -32.20 13.13 61.27
CA CYS A 32 -30.98 13.34 62.08
C CYS A 32 -30.30 12.02 62.51
N ILE A 33 -30.46 10.97 61.70
CA ILE A 33 -30.00 9.61 61.93
C ILE A 33 -29.43 9.12 60.61
N SER A 34 -28.19 8.63 60.66
CA SER A 34 -27.49 8.08 59.50
C SER A 34 -28.15 6.81 58.97
N VAL A 35 -28.39 6.77 57.67
CA VAL A 35 -28.87 5.61 56.92
C VAL A 35 -27.76 5.07 56.01
N ASP A 36 -27.79 3.77 55.72
CA ASP A 36 -26.90 3.17 54.73
C ASP A 36 -27.57 3.22 53.36
N PHE A 37 -27.09 4.11 52.50
CA PHE A 37 -27.46 4.17 51.09
C PHE A 37 -26.70 3.12 50.29
N SER A 38 -27.37 2.45 49.36
CA SER A 38 -26.76 1.47 48.47
C SER A 38 -27.05 1.79 47.00
N LEU A 39 -26.00 1.89 46.19
CA LEU A 39 -26.06 2.12 44.75
C LEU A 39 -25.98 0.80 43.98
N TYR A 40 -26.91 0.60 43.07
CA TYR A 40 -27.07 -0.60 42.27
C TYR A 40 -26.89 -0.29 40.78
N LYS A 41 -26.24 -1.20 40.07
CA LYS A 41 -26.11 -1.23 38.61
C LYS A 41 -26.72 -2.51 38.07
N THR A 42 -27.77 -2.39 37.26
CA THR A 42 -28.50 -3.51 36.64
C THR A 42 -28.91 -4.57 37.69
N GLY A 43 -29.34 -4.10 38.87
CA GLY A 43 -29.71 -4.95 40.02
C GLY A 43 -28.56 -5.36 40.95
N THR A 44 -27.31 -5.29 40.52
CA THR A 44 -26.13 -5.65 41.34
C THR A 44 -25.70 -4.49 42.22
N LEU A 45 -25.46 -4.73 43.51
CA LEU A 45 -24.86 -3.77 44.43
C LEU A 45 -23.41 -3.47 44.02
N ILE A 46 -23.08 -2.19 43.78
CA ILE A 46 -21.73 -1.77 43.37
C ILE A 46 -21.03 -0.87 44.39
N LYS A 47 -21.77 -0.14 45.24
CA LYS A 47 -21.21 0.78 46.23
C LYS A 47 -22.25 1.09 47.31
N ASN A 48 -21.81 1.23 48.56
CA ASN A 48 -22.64 1.72 49.66
C ASN A 48 -21.93 2.87 50.39
N GLN A 49 -22.71 3.72 51.08
CA GLN A 49 -22.21 4.79 51.92
C GLN A 49 -23.23 5.17 52.99
N THR A 50 -22.74 5.46 54.19
CA THR A 50 -23.54 5.94 55.32
C THR A 50 -23.66 7.47 55.28
N ALA A 51 -24.88 8.02 55.33
CA ALA A 51 -25.13 9.47 55.45
C ALA A 51 -26.52 9.74 56.04
N GLU A 52 -26.77 10.95 56.56
CA GLU A 52 -28.05 11.31 57.21
C GLU A 52 -29.22 11.49 56.22
N THR A 53 -29.00 12.28 55.17
CA THR A 53 -30.08 12.75 54.27
C THR A 53 -29.74 12.57 52.79
N THR A 54 -28.46 12.60 52.43
CA THR A 54 -27.98 12.56 51.05
C THR A 54 -26.55 12.05 51.01
N THR A 55 -26.24 11.21 50.03
CA THR A 55 -24.88 10.76 49.69
C THR A 55 -24.55 11.11 48.24
N THR A 56 -23.25 11.23 47.92
CA THR A 56 -22.77 11.31 46.54
C THR A 56 -21.80 10.17 46.23
N PHE A 57 -22.20 9.31 45.30
CA PHE A 57 -21.41 8.21 44.77
C PHE A 57 -20.59 8.68 43.56
N THR A 58 -19.29 8.89 43.75
CA THR A 58 -18.32 9.08 42.67
C THR A 58 -17.84 7.72 42.13
N LEU A 59 -17.79 7.57 40.81
CA LEU A 59 -17.27 6.41 40.07
C LEU A 59 -16.36 6.90 38.93
N THR A 60 -15.23 6.24 38.71
CA THR A 60 -14.40 6.43 37.51
C THR A 60 -14.89 5.46 36.44
N VAL A 61 -15.16 5.94 35.23
CA VAL A 61 -15.77 5.16 34.15
C VAL A 61 -14.77 4.16 33.57
N ASP A 62 -15.22 2.93 33.43
CA ASP A 62 -14.64 1.91 32.55
C ASP A 62 -15.76 1.25 31.72
N GLU A 63 -15.42 0.33 30.83
CA GLU A 63 -16.38 -0.38 29.96
C GLU A 63 -17.48 -1.12 30.76
N SER A 64 -17.15 -1.60 31.96
CA SER A 64 -18.10 -2.31 32.83
C SER A 64 -19.15 -1.40 33.45
N HIS A 65 -19.01 -0.07 33.36
CA HIS A 65 -19.96 0.91 33.91
C HIS A 65 -21.21 1.14 33.03
N GLN A 66 -21.31 0.56 31.83
CA GLN A 66 -22.53 0.62 31.02
C GLN A 66 -23.71 -0.12 31.68
N GLY A 67 -24.86 0.54 31.87
CA GLY A 67 -26.06 -0.09 32.43
C GLY A 67 -27.04 0.90 33.07
N GLN A 68 -28.02 0.35 33.80
CA GLN A 68 -29.04 1.13 34.49
C GLN A 68 -28.72 1.24 35.99
N TYR A 69 -28.68 2.47 36.51
CA TYR A 69 -28.37 2.77 37.90
C TYR A 69 -29.65 3.04 38.72
N THR A 70 -29.72 2.51 39.93
CA THR A 70 -30.76 2.78 40.94
C THR A 70 -30.15 2.82 42.34
N CYS A 71 -30.85 3.38 43.31
CA CYS A 71 -30.40 3.49 44.71
C CYS A 71 -31.49 3.02 45.69
N ASP A 72 -31.08 2.59 46.88
CA ASP A 72 -31.95 2.47 48.06
C ASP A 72 -31.32 3.15 49.29
N TYR A 73 -32.04 3.11 50.41
CA TYR A 73 -31.44 3.29 51.74
C TYR A 73 -32.04 2.30 52.74
N SER A 74 -31.28 1.96 53.78
CA SER A 74 -31.74 1.14 54.90
C SER A 74 -31.36 1.71 56.27
N TYR A 75 -32.18 1.42 57.28
CA TYR A 75 -31.92 1.75 58.68
C TYR A 75 -31.28 0.55 59.40
N ARG A 76 -30.08 0.77 59.98
CA ARG A 76 -29.29 -0.27 60.67
C ARG A 76 -30.05 -0.96 61.82
N GLU A 77 -30.85 -0.21 62.56
CA GLU A 77 -31.51 -0.69 63.77
C GLU A 77 -32.79 -1.50 63.49
N SER A 78 -33.42 -1.30 62.33
CA SER A 78 -34.73 -1.90 62.01
C SER A 78 -34.72 -2.83 60.79
N ASN A 79 -33.55 -3.09 60.18
CA ASN A 79 -33.39 -3.87 58.94
C ASN A 79 -34.37 -3.48 57.81
N SER A 80 -34.87 -2.25 57.85
CA SER A 80 -35.91 -1.77 56.95
C SER A 80 -35.27 -1.03 55.78
N THR A 81 -35.48 -1.54 54.57
CA THR A 81 -34.94 -0.98 53.32
C THR A 81 -36.04 -0.30 52.52
N SER A 82 -35.71 0.76 51.79
CA SER A 82 -36.63 1.43 50.87
C SER A 82 -36.93 0.60 49.62
N SER A 83 -38.00 0.98 48.91
CA SER A 83 -38.11 0.71 47.47
C SER A 83 -36.92 1.33 46.72
N ARG A 84 -36.66 0.84 45.49
CA ARG A 84 -35.65 1.47 44.61
C ARG A 84 -36.05 2.90 44.26
N SER A 85 -35.06 3.74 43.97
CA SER A 85 -35.24 5.05 43.34
C SER A 85 -35.79 4.96 41.91
N ASN A 86 -36.03 6.12 41.31
CA ASN A 86 -35.99 6.26 39.85
C ASN A 86 -34.66 5.71 39.27
N SER A 87 -34.68 5.28 38.01
CA SER A 87 -33.49 4.77 37.33
C SER A 87 -32.81 5.81 36.44
N ILE A 88 -31.50 5.65 36.23
CA ILE A 88 -30.70 6.46 35.30
C ILE A 88 -29.86 5.50 34.43
N THR A 89 -30.05 5.53 33.12
CA THR A 89 -29.24 4.74 32.18
C THR A 89 -27.96 5.48 31.81
N ILE A 90 -26.84 4.76 31.81
CA ILE A 90 -25.52 5.21 31.37
C ILE A 90 -25.07 4.36 30.18
N THR A 91 -24.56 5.05 29.15
CA THR A 91 -23.93 4.45 27.98
C THR A 91 -22.43 4.75 28.03
N VAL A 92 -21.58 3.74 27.86
CA VAL A 92 -20.13 3.92 27.81
C VAL A 92 -19.68 3.77 26.36
N VAL A 93 -19.21 4.86 25.76
CA VAL A 93 -18.67 4.87 24.40
C VAL A 93 -17.16 4.62 24.49
N ASN A 94 -16.78 3.38 24.19
CA ASN A 94 -15.40 3.00 23.97
C ASN A 94 -15.15 2.89 22.46
N LEU A 95 -14.15 3.60 21.95
CA LEU A 95 -13.78 3.59 20.52
C LEU A 95 -12.43 2.92 20.34
N GLN A 96 -12.45 1.72 19.74
CA GLN A 96 -11.23 1.03 19.37
C GLN A 96 -10.42 1.84 18.35
N ARG A 97 -9.09 1.66 18.38
CA ARG A 97 -8.20 2.28 17.41
C ARG A 97 -8.53 1.75 16.00
N PRO A 98 -8.78 2.62 14.99
CA PRO A 98 -9.02 2.17 13.64
C PRO A 98 -7.78 1.48 13.05
N LYS A 99 -8.02 0.66 12.02
CA LYS A 99 -6.98 0.06 11.18
C LYS A 99 -6.76 1.02 10.01
N ILE A 100 -5.49 1.23 9.64
CA ILE A 100 -5.07 1.98 8.45
C ILE A 100 -4.38 1.00 7.51
N SER A 101 -4.71 1.07 6.22
CA SER A 101 -4.11 0.23 5.18
C SER A 101 -3.91 1.01 3.88
N PHE A 102 -3.19 0.39 2.96
CA PHE A 102 -2.71 0.97 1.72
C PHE A 102 -3.18 0.14 0.52
N SER A 103 -3.49 0.79 -0.60
CA SER A 103 -3.83 0.13 -1.86
C SER A 103 -3.32 0.96 -3.05
N ALA A 104 -2.50 0.35 -3.91
CA ALA A 104 -2.13 0.91 -5.22
C ALA A 104 -3.18 0.50 -6.27
N ALA A 105 -3.49 1.39 -7.22
CA ALA A 105 -4.53 1.14 -8.23
C ALA A 105 -4.10 0.19 -9.37
N ASP A 106 -2.80 -0.05 -9.51
CA ASP A 106 -2.15 -0.73 -10.63
C ASP A 106 -1.37 -1.99 -10.23
N GLY A 107 -1.34 -2.32 -8.93
CA GLY A 107 -0.56 -3.43 -8.37
C GLY A 107 0.93 -3.12 -8.15
N TRP A 108 1.45 -1.94 -8.49
CA TRP A 108 2.86 -1.58 -8.26
C TRP A 108 3.08 -1.10 -6.82
N SER A 109 2.90 -2.00 -5.86
CA SER A 109 3.26 -1.78 -4.45
C SER A 109 4.29 -2.83 -4.00
N HIS A 110 5.57 -2.52 -4.12
CA HIS A 110 6.61 -3.33 -3.49
C HIS A 110 6.54 -3.14 -1.97
N TYR A 111 6.04 -4.17 -1.27
CA TYR A 111 5.88 -4.14 0.18
C TYR A 111 7.23 -4.32 0.88
N ARG A 112 7.91 -3.21 1.16
CA ARG A 112 9.20 -3.16 1.83
C ARG A 112 8.99 -3.10 3.35
N PRO A 113 9.89 -3.64 4.20
CA PRO A 113 9.83 -3.44 5.66
C PRO A 113 9.88 -1.97 6.10
N GLU A 114 10.24 -1.05 5.19
CA GLU A 114 10.26 0.41 5.40
C GLU A 114 8.88 1.08 5.15
N GLY A 115 7.91 0.36 4.56
CA GLY A 115 6.57 0.86 4.23
C GLY A 115 6.17 0.64 2.75
N PRO A 116 4.93 0.98 2.36
CA PRO A 116 4.51 1.02 0.95
C PRO A 116 5.31 2.06 0.14
N GLU A 117 5.74 1.64 -1.05
CA GLU A 117 6.37 2.49 -2.07
C GLU A 117 5.42 2.73 -3.24
N MET A 118 5.37 3.96 -3.76
CA MET A 118 4.63 4.36 -4.96
C MET A 118 5.52 5.02 -6.01
N ILE A 119 5.13 4.91 -7.27
CA ILE A 119 5.70 5.70 -8.37
C ILE A 119 4.99 7.06 -8.46
N LYS A 120 5.74 8.16 -8.58
CA LYS A 120 5.19 9.47 -8.94
C LYS A 120 4.40 9.38 -10.26
N GLY A 121 3.23 10.01 -10.32
CA GLY A 121 2.33 9.95 -11.47
C GLY A 121 1.25 8.87 -11.38
N TYR A 122 1.33 7.95 -10.40
CA TYR A 122 0.40 6.82 -10.26
C TYR A 122 -0.56 7.00 -9.07
N GLY A 123 -1.75 6.41 -9.19
CA GLY A 123 -2.83 6.53 -8.21
C GLY A 123 -2.74 5.53 -7.05
N PHE A 124 -2.97 6.00 -5.83
CA PHE A 124 -3.11 5.17 -4.64
C PHE A 124 -4.30 5.59 -3.77
N SER A 125 -4.65 4.71 -2.83
CA SER A 125 -5.68 4.92 -1.82
C SER A 125 -5.13 4.59 -0.44
N ILE A 126 -5.43 5.45 0.53
CA ILE A 126 -5.32 5.11 1.95
C ILE A 126 -6.72 4.74 2.43
N ILE A 127 -6.85 3.59 3.06
CA ILE A 127 -8.12 3.05 3.54
C ILE A 127 -8.04 2.99 5.06
N CYS A 128 -9.09 3.49 5.72
CA CYS A 128 -9.21 3.44 7.17
C CYS A 128 -10.52 2.74 7.55
N SER A 129 -10.48 1.87 8.56
CA SER A 129 -11.64 1.07 8.96
C SER A 129 -11.70 0.81 10.47
N THR A 130 -12.90 0.55 10.97
CA THR A 130 -13.16 0.08 12.33
C THR A 130 -13.90 -1.24 12.32
N GLU A 131 -14.02 -1.86 13.49
CA GLU A 131 -15.02 -2.90 13.72
C GLU A 131 -16.44 -2.30 13.70
N PRO A 132 -17.48 -3.10 13.41
CA PRO A 132 -18.87 -2.64 13.30
C PRO A 132 -19.52 -2.41 14.68
N GLN A 133 -18.94 -1.51 15.47
CA GLN A 133 -19.35 -1.21 16.85
C GLN A 133 -20.38 -0.06 16.93
N TYR A 134 -20.31 0.90 16.00
CA TYR A 134 -21.20 2.07 15.91
C TYR A 134 -21.56 2.33 14.44
N GLN A 135 -22.77 2.83 14.19
CA GLN A 135 -23.25 3.11 12.83
C GLN A 135 -22.77 4.47 12.33
N GLY A 136 -22.29 4.51 11.09
CA GLY A 136 -21.83 5.75 10.44
C GLY A 136 -20.58 6.34 11.11
N GLY A 137 -20.59 7.66 11.31
CA GLY A 137 -19.42 8.42 11.76
C GLY A 137 -18.51 8.88 10.61
N PHE A 138 -17.35 9.42 10.97
CA PHE A 138 -16.37 10.00 10.06
C PHE A 138 -14.98 9.44 10.33
N PHE A 139 -14.16 9.36 9.28
CA PHE A 139 -12.73 9.15 9.40
C PHE A 139 -11.99 10.43 9.05
N HIS A 140 -10.96 10.76 9.82
CA HIS A 140 -10.09 11.90 9.58
C HIS A 140 -8.66 11.40 9.37
N LEU A 141 -8.13 11.60 8.15
CA LEU A 141 -6.78 11.26 7.72
C LEU A 141 -5.88 12.50 7.88
N GLY A 142 -5.00 12.46 8.89
CA GLY A 142 -3.92 13.43 9.07
C GLY A 142 -2.65 12.97 8.36
N PHE A 143 -1.90 13.93 7.82
CA PHE A 143 -0.66 13.69 7.07
C PHE A 143 0.48 14.57 7.61
N SER A 144 1.63 13.97 7.97
CA SER A 144 2.71 14.69 8.67
C SER A 144 3.35 15.84 7.89
N GLY A 145 3.17 15.91 6.57
CA GLY A 145 3.64 17.04 5.76
C GLY A 145 2.74 18.27 5.80
N SER A 146 1.58 18.23 6.48
CA SER A 146 0.66 19.37 6.56
C SER A 146 -0.16 19.39 7.86
N ASN A 147 -0.67 20.56 8.24
CA ASN A 147 -1.67 20.67 9.31
C ASN A 147 -3.11 20.41 8.80
N ILE A 148 -3.28 19.99 7.54
CA ILE A 148 -4.59 19.73 6.93
C ILE A 148 -4.96 18.26 7.16
N THR A 149 -6.20 18.04 7.59
CA THR A 149 -6.75 16.71 7.83
C THR A 149 -7.90 16.46 6.84
N ARG A 150 -7.79 15.44 5.98
CA ARG A 150 -8.87 15.07 5.05
C ARG A 150 -9.93 14.30 5.83
N THR A 151 -11.21 14.66 5.66
CA THR A 151 -12.33 13.96 6.32
C THR A 151 -13.19 13.24 5.29
N GLN A 152 -13.63 12.02 5.61
CA GLN A 152 -14.54 11.20 4.81
C GLN A 152 -15.61 10.58 5.70
N SER A 153 -16.81 10.37 5.17
CA SER A 153 -17.88 9.64 5.89
C SER A 153 -17.59 8.15 5.92
N ALA A 154 -17.95 7.47 7.02
CA ALA A 154 -17.79 6.03 7.15
C ALA A 154 -18.87 5.27 6.37
N VAL A 155 -18.48 4.60 5.29
CA VAL A 155 -19.30 3.69 4.50
C VAL A 155 -18.89 2.25 4.83
N ASN A 156 -19.84 1.43 5.29
CA ASN A 156 -19.58 0.08 5.80
C ASN A 156 -18.39 0.02 6.80
N HIS A 157 -18.39 0.94 7.79
CA HIS A 157 -17.34 1.06 8.82
C HIS A 157 -15.93 1.32 8.26
N SER A 158 -15.84 1.89 7.06
CA SER A 158 -14.60 2.22 6.38
C SER A 158 -14.67 3.55 5.63
N ALA A 159 -13.53 4.14 5.31
CA ALA A 159 -13.41 5.28 4.41
C ALA A 159 -12.19 5.14 3.51
N VAL A 160 -12.33 5.60 2.27
CA VAL A 160 -11.27 5.58 1.25
C VAL A 160 -10.85 7.00 0.94
N PHE A 161 -9.55 7.27 1.06
CA PHE A 161 -8.92 8.54 0.73
C PHE A 161 -8.11 8.37 -0.56
N LEU A 162 -8.67 8.86 -1.66
CA LEU A 162 -8.06 8.76 -2.99
C LEU A 162 -6.94 9.79 -3.17
N PHE A 163 -5.83 9.35 -3.77
CA PHE A 163 -4.71 10.16 -4.24
C PHE A 163 -4.47 9.79 -5.72
N PRO A 164 -5.13 10.48 -6.68
CA PRO A 164 -5.12 10.06 -8.09
C PRO A 164 -3.74 10.11 -8.75
N GLU A 165 -2.86 10.99 -8.29
CA GLU A 165 -1.51 11.16 -8.78
C GLU A 165 -0.56 11.33 -7.58
N ALA A 166 0.35 10.37 -7.36
CA ALA A 166 1.38 10.48 -6.33
C ALA A 166 2.43 11.53 -6.72
N ASP A 167 2.93 12.27 -5.73
CA ASP A 167 4.04 13.22 -5.86
C ASP A 167 4.84 13.24 -4.55
N PHE A 168 6.04 13.83 -4.54
CA PHE A 168 6.90 13.91 -3.36
C PHE A 168 6.25 14.62 -2.17
N ASP A 169 5.35 15.58 -2.42
CA ASP A 169 4.56 16.25 -1.38
C ASP A 169 3.55 15.30 -0.69
N HIS A 170 3.27 14.13 -1.28
CA HIS A 170 2.47 13.06 -0.67
C HIS A 170 3.32 12.05 0.13
N GLN A 171 4.66 12.19 0.18
CA GLN A 171 5.54 11.32 0.96
C GLN A 171 5.52 11.70 2.45
N GLY A 172 5.33 10.72 3.34
CA GLY A 172 5.37 10.96 4.79
C GLY A 172 4.50 10.02 5.60
N ASN A 173 4.26 10.38 6.86
CA ASN A 173 3.48 9.59 7.81
C ASN A 173 2.01 9.98 7.77
N TYR A 174 1.14 9.00 7.56
CA TYR A 174 -0.31 9.14 7.60
C TYR A 174 -0.87 8.49 8.87
N ARG A 175 -1.88 9.13 9.48
CA ARG A 175 -2.61 8.59 10.62
C ARG A 175 -4.10 8.82 10.45
N CYS A 176 -4.91 7.82 10.80
CA CYS A 176 -6.36 7.96 10.85
C CYS A 176 -6.88 8.08 12.27
N THR A 177 -7.96 8.83 12.44
CA THR A 177 -8.85 8.82 13.61
C THR A 177 -10.27 8.53 13.12
N TYR A 178 -11.08 7.92 13.97
CA TYR A 178 -12.50 7.70 13.73
C TYR A 178 -13.32 8.51 14.74
N GLU A 179 -14.36 9.18 14.27
CA GLU A 179 -15.25 10.03 15.06
C GLU A 179 -16.71 9.58 14.90
N VAL A 180 -17.46 9.54 16.00
CA VAL A 180 -18.89 9.26 15.97
C VAL A 180 -19.63 10.15 16.98
N ASN A 181 -20.86 10.52 16.64
CA ASN A 181 -21.76 11.27 17.52
C ASN A 181 -22.76 10.30 18.16
N VAL A 182 -22.77 10.23 19.49
CA VAL A 182 -23.68 9.40 20.29
C VAL A 182 -24.46 10.31 21.26
N SER A 183 -25.78 10.38 21.08
CA SER A 183 -26.68 11.24 21.88
C SER A 183 -26.29 12.72 21.91
N SER A 184 -25.96 13.30 20.74
CA SER A 184 -25.50 14.70 20.58
C SER A 184 -24.14 15.02 21.22
N ARG A 185 -23.33 14.00 21.54
CA ARG A 185 -21.95 14.15 22.00
C ARG A 185 -21.00 13.44 21.04
N THR A 186 -19.98 14.16 20.59
CA THR A 186 -18.89 13.63 19.76
C THR A 186 -17.90 12.82 20.59
N PHE A 187 -17.46 11.69 20.06
CA PHE A 187 -16.40 10.83 20.58
C PHE A 187 -15.40 10.51 19.47
N THR A 188 -14.11 10.55 19.78
CA THR A 188 -13.03 10.32 18.81
C THR A 188 -12.11 9.20 19.30
N SER A 189 -11.70 8.30 18.40
CA SER A 189 -10.79 7.20 18.69
C SER A 189 -9.37 7.69 19.01
N THR A 190 -8.54 6.83 19.62
CA THR A 190 -7.09 7.03 19.52
C THR A 190 -6.64 7.00 18.05
N PRO A 191 -5.63 7.78 17.64
CA PRO A 191 -5.12 7.74 16.27
C PRO A 191 -4.41 6.42 15.97
N THR A 192 -4.38 6.04 14.70
CA THR A 192 -3.59 4.88 14.24
C THR A 192 -2.11 5.06 14.50
N GLU A 193 -1.39 3.93 14.51
CA GLU A 193 0.04 3.94 14.23
C GLU A 193 0.31 4.55 12.85
N PRO A 194 1.49 5.16 12.63
CA PRO A 194 1.77 5.91 11.42
C PRO A 194 2.05 4.97 10.25
N LEU A 195 1.30 5.12 9.17
CA LEU A 195 1.60 4.51 7.88
C LEU A 195 2.56 5.44 7.11
N PHE A 196 3.83 5.05 6.97
CA PHE A 196 4.79 5.80 6.16
C PHE A 196 4.67 5.41 4.68
N VAL A 197 4.37 6.39 3.80
CA VAL A 197 4.30 6.19 2.34
C VAL A 197 5.49 6.87 1.68
N THR A 198 6.21 6.12 0.84
CA THR A 198 7.38 6.60 0.07
C THR A 198 7.01 6.83 -1.39
N VAL A 199 7.47 7.93 -2.00
CA VAL A 199 7.22 8.23 -3.43
C VAL A 199 8.54 8.30 -4.20
N LYS A 200 8.64 7.53 -5.29
CA LYS A 200 9.85 7.36 -6.11
C LYS A 200 9.59 7.65 -7.59
N VAL A 201 10.65 7.88 -8.35
CA VAL A 201 10.62 7.96 -9.82
C VAL A 201 11.46 6.83 -10.37
N TYR A 202 10.87 5.96 -11.20
CA TYR A 202 11.59 4.94 -11.94
C TYR A 202 12.10 5.52 -13.26
N LEU A 203 13.39 5.88 -13.31
CA LEU A 203 14.09 6.20 -14.55
C LEU A 203 14.58 4.89 -15.19
N PRO A 204 14.08 4.47 -16.36
CA PRO A 204 14.51 3.23 -16.98
C PRO A 204 15.95 3.38 -17.55
N PRO A 205 16.80 2.33 -17.48
CA PRO A 205 18.26 2.46 -17.63
C PRO A 205 18.79 2.70 -19.06
N TYR A 206 17.92 3.01 -20.03
CA TYR A 206 18.24 2.98 -21.47
C TYR A 206 19.32 3.97 -21.94
N ILE A 207 19.63 5.01 -21.16
CA ILE A 207 20.65 6.03 -21.53
C ILE A 207 22.06 5.40 -21.64
N GLY A 208 22.35 4.31 -20.91
CA GLY A 208 23.66 3.64 -20.99
C GLY A 208 23.93 2.89 -22.30
N ILE A 209 22.88 2.47 -23.02
CA ILE A 209 23.01 1.60 -24.19
C ILE A 209 23.38 2.42 -25.45
N GLY A 210 22.76 3.59 -25.65
CA GLY A 210 23.06 4.45 -26.79
C GLY A 210 24.50 4.97 -26.79
N VAL A 211 25.02 5.35 -25.61
CA VAL A 211 26.38 5.89 -25.46
C VAL A 211 27.45 4.81 -25.72
N THR A 212 27.23 3.59 -25.22
CA THR A 212 28.16 2.46 -25.43
C THR A 212 28.16 1.97 -26.88
N ALA A 213 27.00 1.84 -27.51
CA ALA A 213 26.90 1.51 -28.93
C ALA A 213 27.55 2.58 -29.83
N GLY A 214 27.30 3.87 -29.55
CA GLY A 214 27.91 4.99 -30.27
C GLY A 214 29.44 5.02 -30.14
N LEU A 215 29.98 4.79 -28.94
CA LEU A 215 31.43 4.69 -28.72
C LEU A 215 32.06 3.53 -29.50
N LEU A 216 31.43 2.34 -29.49
CA LEU A 216 31.92 1.18 -30.25
C LEU A 216 31.94 1.46 -31.76
N LEU A 217 30.87 2.08 -32.30
CA LEU A 217 30.78 2.46 -33.72
C LEU A 217 31.81 3.52 -34.14
N ILE A 218 32.33 4.34 -33.22
CA ILE A 218 33.40 5.32 -33.50
C ILE A 218 34.79 4.68 -33.32
N LEU A 219 34.98 3.84 -32.30
CA LEU A 219 36.26 3.21 -32.00
C LEU A 219 36.70 2.20 -33.09
N VAL A 220 35.78 1.38 -33.60
CA VAL A 220 36.08 0.39 -34.65
C VAL A 220 36.71 1.02 -35.92
N PRO A 221 36.12 2.04 -36.58
CA PRO A 221 36.74 2.68 -37.74
C PRO A 221 38.04 3.43 -37.40
N VAL A 222 38.17 4.00 -36.20
CA VAL A 222 39.44 4.62 -35.75
C VAL A 222 40.55 3.57 -35.63
N ILE A 223 40.28 2.41 -35.05
CA ILE A 223 41.22 1.29 -34.96
C ILE A 223 41.58 0.76 -36.36
N ILE A 224 40.60 0.56 -37.26
CA ILE A 224 40.84 0.13 -38.65
C ILE A 224 41.71 1.16 -39.39
N CYS A 225 41.46 2.45 -39.22
CA CYS A 225 42.27 3.54 -39.79
C CYS A 225 43.69 3.53 -39.22
N PHE A 226 43.86 3.33 -37.91
CA PHE A 226 45.18 3.25 -37.26
C PHE A 226 45.99 2.05 -37.76
N MET A 227 45.36 0.87 -37.86
CA MET A 227 45.98 -0.35 -38.40
C MET A 227 46.36 -0.20 -39.88
N LYS A 228 45.49 0.40 -40.72
CA LYS A 228 45.83 0.75 -42.11
C LYS A 228 46.99 1.76 -42.19
N LYS A 229 47.05 2.74 -41.28
CA LYS A 229 48.13 3.75 -41.19
C LYS A 229 49.46 3.12 -40.74
N GLN A 230 49.44 2.17 -39.80
CA GLN A 230 50.63 1.38 -39.43
C GLN A 230 51.10 0.48 -40.59
N LYS A 231 50.19 -0.23 -41.28
CA LYS A 231 50.55 -1.11 -42.40
C LYS A 231 51.17 -0.32 -43.57
N ARG A 232 50.64 0.88 -43.87
CA ARG A 232 51.27 1.82 -44.82
C ARG A 232 52.64 2.31 -44.37
N ARG A 233 52.83 2.60 -43.08
CA ARG A 233 54.14 3.00 -42.51
C ARG A 233 55.21 1.88 -42.58
N LYS A 234 54.82 0.60 -42.51
CA LYS A 234 55.75 -0.51 -42.79
C LYS A 234 56.12 -0.55 -44.28
N PHE A 235 55.14 -0.53 -45.18
CA PHE A 235 55.38 -0.59 -46.63
C PHE A 235 56.19 0.61 -47.19
N GLN A 236 56.17 1.78 -46.54
CA GLN A 236 57.06 2.89 -46.88
C GLN A 236 58.49 2.77 -46.33
N ARG A 237 58.77 1.86 -45.39
CA ARG A 237 60.10 1.66 -44.82
C ARG A 237 60.98 0.75 -45.68
N ASP A 238 60.37 -0.24 -46.31
CA ASP A 238 61.08 -1.21 -47.17
C ASP A 238 61.46 -0.63 -48.54
N LYS A 239 60.86 0.51 -48.94
CA LYS A 239 61.10 1.16 -50.25
C LYS A 239 62.12 2.32 -50.21
N ASN A 240 62.91 2.44 -49.13
CA ASN A 240 63.81 3.57 -48.90
C ASN A 240 65.28 3.17 -48.61
N ASN A 241 65.65 1.92 -48.86
CA ASN A 241 67.02 1.41 -48.64
C ASN A 241 67.78 1.01 -49.92
N ASP A 242 67.10 0.68 -51.02
CA ASP A 242 67.74 0.28 -52.28
C ASP A 242 67.57 1.31 -53.40
N SER A 243 68.43 2.34 -53.39
CA SER A 243 68.90 3.02 -54.62
C SER A 243 70.09 3.92 -54.31
N GLN A 244 71.30 3.35 -54.25
CA GLN A 244 72.53 4.14 -54.32
C GLN A 244 73.01 4.20 -55.78
N CYS A 245 73.30 5.41 -56.25
CA CYS A 245 73.54 5.70 -57.66
C CYS A 245 74.84 5.08 -58.21
N ALA A 246 74.75 4.45 -59.38
CA ALA A 246 75.84 4.31 -60.34
C ALA A 246 75.46 5.08 -61.62
N LYS A 247 76.42 5.79 -62.23
CA LYS A 247 76.21 6.66 -63.40
C LYS A 247 76.72 5.96 -64.67
N ASN A 248 76.10 6.24 -65.82
CA ASN A 248 76.70 7.08 -66.88
C ASN A 248 75.75 7.21 -68.09
N THR A 249 75.86 8.33 -68.80
CA THR A 249 75.07 8.64 -70.00
C THR A 249 75.98 8.58 -71.23
N TYR A 250 75.58 7.85 -72.27
CA TYR A 250 75.97 8.05 -73.67
C TYR A 250 74.77 7.73 -74.59
N GLU A 251 74.83 8.18 -75.85
CA GLU A 251 73.64 8.59 -76.60
C GLU A 251 73.62 8.04 -78.04
N PHE A 252 72.64 7.15 -78.34
CA PHE A 252 72.08 6.79 -79.67
C PHE A 252 73.03 6.37 -80.83
N PRO A 253 72.55 5.84 -81.98
CA PRO A 253 71.23 5.27 -82.29
C PRO A 253 71.29 3.83 -82.89
N GLN A 254 70.12 3.35 -83.36
CA GLN A 254 69.90 2.77 -84.71
C GLN A 254 69.75 1.22 -84.88
N ALA A 255 68.65 0.86 -85.56
CA ALA A 255 68.40 -0.37 -86.36
C ALA A 255 68.37 -1.75 -85.64
N GLU A 256 67.66 -2.80 -86.10
CA GLU A 256 66.50 -2.95 -87.02
C GLU A 256 65.88 -4.38 -86.82
N ILE A 257 64.71 -4.64 -87.42
CA ILE A 257 64.25 -5.92 -88.07
C ILE A 257 64.73 -7.24 -87.39
N GLU A 258 63.90 -7.91 -86.57
CA GLU A 258 62.88 -8.94 -86.92
C GLU A 258 63.42 -10.37 -87.18
N THR A 259 62.74 -11.38 -86.61
CA THR A 259 62.76 -12.83 -86.97
C THR A 259 64.10 -13.58 -86.78
N ASP A 260 64.18 -14.93 -86.76
CA ASP A 260 63.23 -15.97 -87.18
C ASP A 260 63.36 -17.29 -86.36
N GLY A 261 62.35 -18.16 -86.44
CA GLY A 261 62.38 -19.59 -86.07
C GLY A 261 62.47 -19.97 -84.58
N GLU A 262 62.14 -21.19 -84.16
CA GLU A 262 61.37 -22.26 -84.84
C GLU A 262 60.82 -23.25 -83.76
N ASP A 263 59.77 -23.99 -84.12
CA ASP A 263 59.26 -25.24 -83.50
C ASP A 263 58.62 -25.28 -82.08
N VAL A 264 57.77 -26.26 -81.69
CA VAL A 264 56.53 -26.87 -82.29
C VAL A 264 56.07 -28.05 -81.38
N TYR A 265 54.77 -28.16 -81.08
CA TYR A 265 54.10 -29.20 -80.22
C TYR A 265 54.56 -29.24 -78.74
N GLU A 266 53.83 -29.84 -77.77
CA GLU A 266 52.51 -30.52 -77.78
C GLU A 266 51.65 -30.18 -76.53
N ASN A 267 50.40 -30.68 -76.53
CA ASN A 267 49.26 -30.26 -75.69
C ASN A 267 48.85 -31.27 -74.60
N ALA A 268 48.28 -30.79 -73.48
CA ALA A 268 47.56 -31.59 -72.48
C ALA A 268 46.40 -30.78 -71.82
N GLU A 269 45.41 -31.47 -71.25
CA GLU A 269 44.07 -30.93 -70.99
C GLU A 269 43.75 -30.41 -69.57
N THR A 270 42.58 -29.76 -69.48
CA THR A 270 41.87 -29.26 -68.28
C THR A 270 41.36 -30.36 -67.34
N ILE A 271 41.02 -30.01 -66.09
CA ILE A 271 39.65 -30.22 -65.50
C ILE A 271 39.49 -29.53 -64.12
N PHE A 272 38.25 -29.18 -63.77
CA PHE A 272 37.80 -28.60 -62.48
C PHE A 272 37.45 -29.70 -61.44
N CYS A 273 37.43 -29.35 -60.14
CA CYS A 273 36.27 -29.62 -59.25
C CYS A 273 36.38 -29.00 -57.85
N GLN A 274 35.22 -28.89 -57.17
CA GLN A 274 35.02 -28.34 -55.83
C GLN A 274 35.24 -29.38 -54.70
N LYS A 275 35.20 -28.92 -53.44
CA LYS A 275 34.26 -29.52 -52.48
C LYS A 275 33.81 -28.59 -51.35
N ASP A 276 32.56 -28.76 -50.96
CA ASP A 276 31.86 -28.11 -49.84
C ASP A 276 31.59 -29.15 -48.71
N ASP A 277 30.88 -28.73 -47.65
CA ASP A 277 30.17 -29.56 -46.63
C ASP A 277 31.00 -30.46 -45.65
N SER A 278 30.48 -30.91 -44.49
CA SER A 278 29.56 -30.33 -43.49
C SER A 278 29.50 -31.22 -42.22
N GLU A 279 29.48 -30.62 -41.02
CA GLU A 279 28.91 -31.10 -39.72
C GLU A 279 29.21 -32.50 -39.07
N ASN A 280 29.01 -32.52 -37.73
CA ASN A 280 28.39 -33.57 -36.87
C ASN A 280 29.19 -34.65 -36.08
N LEU A 281 28.98 -34.62 -34.74
CA LEU A 281 28.80 -35.73 -33.75
C LEU A 281 30.03 -36.64 -33.39
N ASP A 282 30.19 -37.26 -32.21
CA ASP A 282 29.35 -37.34 -30.98
C ASP A 282 30.12 -37.83 -29.70
N ASN A 283 29.46 -37.78 -28.52
CA ASN A 283 29.64 -38.57 -27.27
C ASN A 283 30.88 -38.42 -26.32
N ASP A 284 30.88 -38.83 -25.02
CA ASP A 284 29.86 -38.85 -23.91
C ASP A 284 30.50 -39.32 -22.53
N TYR A 285 29.72 -39.34 -21.44
CA TYR A 285 29.89 -39.88 -20.04
C TYR A 285 30.55 -38.98 -18.95
N ILE A 286 30.00 -38.69 -17.73
CA ILE A 286 28.91 -39.20 -16.81
C ILE A 286 29.42 -40.27 -15.79
N ASN A 287 29.20 -40.23 -14.45
CA ASN A 287 28.42 -39.37 -13.50
C ASN A 287 29.17 -39.10 -12.15
N PHE A 288 28.55 -38.34 -11.21
CA PHE A 288 28.41 -38.52 -9.72
C PHE A 288 28.26 -37.12 -9.04
N GLU A 289 27.06 -36.65 -8.65
CA GLU A 289 26.30 -36.91 -7.38
C GLU A 289 26.98 -36.28 -6.13
N ALA A 290 26.31 -35.70 -5.12
CA ALA A 290 24.90 -35.66 -4.65
C ALA A 290 24.72 -34.40 -3.73
N ASP A 291 23.56 -33.87 -3.28
CA ASP A 291 22.10 -34.09 -3.46
C ASP A 291 21.37 -32.75 -3.11
N GLU A 292 20.29 -32.32 -3.78
CA GLU A 292 18.84 -32.48 -3.45
C GLU A 292 18.33 -31.91 -2.09
N GLU A 293 17.44 -30.90 -2.14
CA GLU A 293 16.07 -31.02 -1.59
C GLU A 293 15.08 -30.03 -2.25
N ARG A 294 13.78 -30.12 -1.91
CA ARG A 294 12.64 -29.87 -2.82
C ARG A 294 11.46 -29.17 -2.13
N SER A 295 10.68 -28.37 -2.86
CA SER A 295 9.22 -28.29 -2.64
C SER A 295 8.45 -27.78 -3.87
N ASP A 296 7.30 -28.39 -4.16
CA ASP A 296 6.39 -28.04 -5.25
C ASP A 296 5.29 -27.06 -4.78
N ALA A 297 4.82 -26.18 -5.67
CA ALA A 297 3.59 -25.39 -5.46
C ALA A 297 2.84 -25.16 -6.79
N ASN A 298 1.59 -25.60 -6.85
CA ASN A 298 0.75 -25.46 -8.05
C ASN A 298 0.32 -24.01 -8.29
N VAL A 299 0.40 -23.53 -9.54
CA VAL A 299 -0.23 -22.29 -10.00
C VAL A 299 -1.41 -22.63 -10.90
N VAL A 300 -2.63 -22.34 -10.43
CA VAL A 300 -3.86 -22.48 -11.20
C VAL A 300 -4.08 -21.21 -12.01
N TYR A 301 -3.98 -21.31 -13.34
CA TYR A 301 -4.32 -20.20 -14.24
C TYR A 301 -5.85 -20.09 -14.39
N ILE A 302 -6.41 -18.95 -13.97
CA ILE A 302 -7.80 -18.58 -14.24
C ILE A 302 -7.79 -17.52 -15.35
N ASN A 303 -8.21 -17.90 -16.56
CA ASN A 303 -8.40 -16.94 -17.65
C ASN A 303 -9.60 -16.04 -17.35
N VAL A 304 -9.36 -14.75 -17.07
CA VAL A 304 -10.41 -13.73 -16.89
C VAL A 304 -10.77 -13.14 -18.26
N ASP A 305 -11.39 -13.95 -19.12
CA ASP A 305 -11.78 -13.56 -20.48
C ASP A 305 -13.10 -14.25 -20.91
N ALA A 306 -14.06 -14.32 -19.98
CA ALA A 306 -15.24 -15.20 -20.11
C ALA A 306 -16.55 -14.68 -19.46
N VAL A 307 -16.76 -13.35 -19.33
CA VAL A 307 -17.99 -12.79 -18.72
C VAL A 307 -18.73 -11.77 -19.61
N GLU A 308 -18.06 -11.07 -20.53
CA GLU A 308 -18.63 -9.97 -21.34
C GLU A 308 -19.73 -10.38 -22.36
N GLN A 309 -20.08 -11.67 -22.51
CA GLN A 309 -21.06 -12.14 -23.51
C GLN A 309 -22.22 -13.01 -22.98
N ARG A 310 -22.82 -12.59 -21.86
CA ARG A 310 -24.30 -12.60 -21.76
C ARG A 310 -24.77 -11.14 -21.74
N ARG A 311 -24.90 -10.49 -22.91
CA ARG A 311 -26.19 -10.38 -23.64
C ARG A 311 -27.40 -10.45 -22.68
N LYS A 312 -28.09 -9.34 -22.44
CA LYS A 312 -29.12 -8.77 -23.35
C LYS A 312 -30.30 -9.73 -23.60
N MET A 313 -30.87 -10.19 -22.50
CA MET A 313 -32.29 -10.51 -22.25
C MET A 313 -32.43 -10.30 -20.73
N ASP A 314 -33.50 -9.74 -20.16
CA ASP A 314 -34.82 -9.41 -20.70
C ASP A 314 -35.19 -7.93 -20.53
N ASN A 315 -36.27 -7.50 -21.18
CA ASN A 315 -36.88 -6.16 -21.07
C ASN A 315 -38.42 -6.29 -21.24
N ASP A 316 -39.17 -5.26 -20.82
CA ASP A 316 -40.61 -5.02 -21.04
C ASP A 316 -41.65 -5.71 -20.11
N TYR A 317 -42.84 -5.06 -20.03
CA TYR A 317 -44.11 -5.41 -19.34
C TYR A 317 -44.09 -5.38 -17.78
N GLU A 318 -44.95 -4.64 -17.06
CA GLU A 318 -46.08 -3.74 -17.41
C GLU A 318 -46.28 -2.62 -16.35
N ASP A 319 -47.08 -1.61 -16.69
CA ASP A 319 -47.57 -0.57 -15.78
C ASP A 319 -48.66 -1.07 -14.81
N ALA A 320 -48.86 -0.33 -13.70
CA ALA A 320 -50.11 -0.36 -12.93
C ALA A 320 -50.30 0.94 -12.11
N GLU A 321 -51.19 1.83 -12.57
CA GLU A 321 -51.67 2.96 -11.77
C GLU A 321 -52.60 2.48 -10.64
N ILE A 322 -52.49 3.06 -9.42
CA ILE A 322 -53.64 3.23 -8.51
C ILE A 322 -53.56 4.64 -7.87
N TYR A 323 -54.71 5.32 -7.82
CA TYR A 323 -54.87 6.69 -7.32
C TYR A 323 -54.97 6.80 -5.79
N ALA A 324 -54.48 7.94 -5.30
CA ALA A 324 -54.97 8.81 -4.21
C ALA A 324 -55.84 8.26 -3.06
N ASN A 325 -55.57 8.76 -1.85
CA ASN A 325 -56.51 9.69 -1.20
C ASN A 325 -55.86 10.54 -0.09
N CYS A 326 -56.51 11.66 0.22
CA CYS A 326 -56.26 12.51 1.39
C CYS A 326 -57.54 12.56 2.26
N VAL A 327 -57.53 13.33 3.35
CA VAL A 327 -58.59 13.41 4.39
C VAL A 327 -58.54 12.18 5.32
N GLU A 328 -58.64 12.30 6.65
CA GLU A 328 -59.03 13.44 7.51
C GLU A 328 -57.92 13.85 8.51
#